data_AF-A0A2K3LVN3-F1
#
_entry.id   AF-A0A2K3LVN3-F1
#
_cell.length_a   1.000
_cell.length_b   1.000
_cell.length_c   1.000
_cell.angle_alpha   90.00
_cell.angle_beta   90.00
_cell.angle_gamma   90.00
#
_symmetry.space_group_name_H-M   'P 1'
#
loop_
_entity.id
_entity.type
_entity.pdbx_description
1 polymer ?
#
loop_
_entity_poly.entity_id
_entity_poly.type
_entity_poly.pdbx_seq_one_letter_code
_entity_poly.pdbx_strand_id
1 'polypeptide(L)'
;SKADAFEFADQILERWYPSVEEGNDKGVVVLVTSQKEGAVTGGPAFVQAVGEKILDATVSENLPVLATDEKYNEAIYSTAKRLVAAIDGLPDPGGPSVKDDKRESNYKTKQETEDKRGQFSLVVGGLLVVAFVVPMLQYFAYVAKE
;
A
#
# COMPACT_ATOMS: atom_id res chain seq x y z
N SER A 1 -9.53 -16.86 7.20
CA SER A 1 -10.22 -17.52 8.32
C SER A 1 -11.52 -16.79 8.59
N LYS A 2 -12.34 -16.55 7.54
CA LYS A 2 -13.33 -15.47 7.50
C LYS A 2 -14.45 -15.56 8.56
N ALA A 3 -14.71 -16.74 9.12
CA ALA A 3 -15.77 -16.95 10.09
C ALA A 3 -15.57 -16.13 11.38
N ASP A 4 -14.32 -15.90 11.79
CA ASP A 4 -14.01 -15.34 13.12
C ASP A 4 -14.45 -13.86 13.25
N ALA A 5 -14.26 -13.05 12.20
CA ALA A 5 -14.63 -11.64 12.22
C ALA A 5 -16.14 -11.41 12.06
N PHE A 6 -16.82 -12.24 11.25
CA PHE A 6 -18.27 -12.16 11.04
C PHE A 6 -19.05 -12.66 12.25
N GLU A 7 -18.67 -13.81 12.82
CA GLU A 7 -19.30 -14.33 14.04
C GLU A 7 -19.15 -13.35 15.21
N PHE A 8 -17.98 -12.71 15.35
CA PHE A 8 -17.77 -11.71 16.38
C PHE A 8 -18.62 -10.45 16.14
N ALA A 9 -18.77 -10.01 14.88
CA ALA A 9 -19.63 -8.88 14.55
C ALA A 9 -21.11 -9.19 14.85
N ASP A 10 -21.56 -10.41 14.54
CA ASP A 10 -22.93 -10.86 14.82
C ASP A 10 -23.20 -10.91 16.33
N GLN A 11 -22.26 -11.45 17.12
CA GLN A 11 -22.35 -11.44 18.58
C GLN A 11 -22.43 -10.03 19.15
N ILE A 12 -21.71 -9.06 18.57
CA ILE A 12 -21.80 -7.65 18.98
C ILE A 12 -23.19 -7.11 18.66
N LEU A 13 -23.69 -7.36 17.45
CA LEU A 13 -25.00 -6.88 17.02
C LEU A 13 -26.11 -7.43 17.92
N GLU A 14 -26.13 -8.74 18.19
CA GLU A 14 -27.10 -9.38 19.08
C GLU A 14 -27.01 -8.86 20.52
N ARG A 15 -25.78 -8.56 20.99
CA ARG A 15 -25.57 -8.04 22.35
C ARG A 15 -26.00 -6.59 22.50
N TRP A 16 -25.79 -5.77 21.47
CA TRP A 16 -26.15 -4.35 21.48
C TRP A 16 -27.62 -4.12 21.12
N TYR A 17 -28.19 -4.96 20.27
CA TYR A 17 -29.58 -4.89 19.80
C TYR A 17 -30.24 -6.28 19.88
N PRO A 18 -30.68 -6.71 21.08
CA PRO A 18 -31.22 -8.05 21.29
C PRO A 18 -32.59 -8.27 20.63
N SER A 19 -33.30 -7.18 20.31
CA SER A 19 -34.59 -7.23 19.65
C SER A 19 -34.46 -6.94 18.16
N VAL A 20 -35.19 -7.71 17.34
CA VAL A 20 -35.21 -7.54 15.88
C VAL A 20 -35.72 -6.14 15.52
N GLU A 21 -36.64 -5.58 16.30
CA GLU A 21 -37.20 -4.24 16.05
C GLU A 21 -36.17 -3.13 16.25
N GLU A 22 -35.26 -3.25 17.23
CA GLU A 22 -34.20 -2.25 17.47
C GLU A 22 -32.98 -2.45 16.55
N GLY A 23 -32.69 -3.69 16.15
CA GLY A 23 -31.53 -4.03 15.34
C GLY A 23 -31.76 -3.98 13.83
N ASN A 24 -33.01 -3.88 13.36
CA ASN A 24 -33.34 -4.04 11.94
C ASN A 24 -32.62 -3.04 11.03
N ASP A 25 -32.50 -1.78 11.48
CA ASP A 25 -31.88 -0.66 10.76
C ASP A 25 -30.44 -0.37 11.22
N LYS A 26 -29.86 -1.26 12.05
CA LYS A 26 -28.52 -1.09 12.61
C LYS A 26 -27.52 -1.99 11.89
N GLY A 27 -26.33 -1.44 11.67
CA GLY A 27 -25.17 -2.14 11.13
C GLY A 27 -23.95 -1.97 12.03
N VAL A 28 -23.13 -3.01 12.11
CA VAL A 28 -21.88 -3.06 12.86
C VAL A 28 -20.74 -3.37 11.89
N VAL A 29 -19.71 -2.56 11.97
CA VAL A 29 -18.45 -2.75 11.24
C VAL A 29 -17.37 -3.14 12.25
N VAL A 30 -16.71 -4.27 12.02
CA VAL A 30 -15.61 -4.76 12.85
C VAL A 30 -14.36 -4.85 11.99
N LEU A 31 -13.23 -4.41 12.54
CA LEU A 31 -11.91 -4.61 11.96
C LEU A 31 -10.99 -5.29 12.97
N VAL A 32 -10.55 -6.51 12.64
CA VAL A 32 -9.62 -7.29 13.46
C VAL A 32 -8.20 -6.97 12.99
N THR A 33 -7.54 -6.05 13.70
CA THR A 33 -6.22 -5.52 13.31
C THR A 33 -5.12 -6.60 13.28
N SER A 34 -5.22 -7.61 14.15
CA SER A 34 -4.25 -8.72 14.21
C SER A 34 -4.29 -9.61 12.97
N GLN A 35 -5.48 -9.83 12.40
CA GLN A 35 -5.69 -10.67 11.21
C GLN A 35 -5.77 -9.84 9.92
N LYS A 36 -5.87 -8.51 10.04
CA LYS A 36 -6.14 -7.58 8.93
C LYS A 36 -7.41 -7.95 8.14
N GLU A 37 -8.34 -8.62 8.81
CA GLU A 37 -9.66 -8.99 8.30
C GLU A 37 -10.71 -8.06 8.90
N GLY A 38 -11.73 -7.72 8.14
CA GLY A 38 -12.86 -6.93 8.60
C GLY A 38 -14.18 -7.55 8.18
N ALA A 39 -15.23 -7.27 8.94
CA ALA A 39 -16.58 -7.76 8.71
C ALA A 39 -17.59 -6.62 8.86
N VAL A 40 -18.66 -6.71 8.08
CA VAL A 40 -19.81 -5.81 8.18
C VAL A 40 -21.04 -6.69 8.31
N THR A 41 -21.79 -6.51 9.39
CA THR A 41 -23.07 -7.19 9.64
C THR A 41 -24.14 -6.18 10.01
N GLY A 42 -25.41 -6.55 9.92
CA GLY A 42 -26.51 -5.68 10.30
C GLY A 42 -27.87 -6.34 10.14
N GLY A 43 -28.90 -5.66 10.61
CA GLY A 43 -30.28 -6.12 10.47
C GLY A 43 -30.75 -6.18 9.01
N PRO A 44 -31.85 -6.90 8.73
CA PRO A 44 -32.35 -7.10 7.37
C PRO A 44 -32.60 -5.79 6.60
N ALA A 45 -33.14 -4.75 7.25
CA ALA A 45 -33.37 -3.47 6.60
C ALA A 45 -32.07 -2.72 6.28
N PHE A 46 -31.06 -2.82 7.16
CA PHE A 46 -29.72 -2.27 6.88
C PHE A 46 -29.06 -2.95 5.67
N VAL A 47 -29.08 -4.29 5.62
CA VAL A 47 -28.49 -5.05 4.51
C VAL A 47 -29.18 -4.74 3.19
N GLN A 48 -30.52 -4.60 3.20
CA GLN A 48 -31.26 -4.19 2.01
C GLN A 48 -30.95 -2.75 1.58
N ALA A 49 -30.81 -1.81 2.52
CA ALA A 49 -30.54 -0.41 2.22
C ALA A 49 -29.14 -0.21 1.63
N VAL A 50 -28.13 -0.89 2.17
CA VAL A 50 -26.74 -0.81 1.67
C VAL A 50 -26.57 -1.61 0.38
N GLY A 51 -27.21 -2.77 0.28
CA GLY A 51 -27.07 -3.70 -0.83
C GLY A 51 -25.85 -4.61 -0.71
N GLU A 52 -26.05 -5.90 -1.05
CA GLU A 52 -25.04 -6.96 -0.92
C GLU A 52 -23.74 -6.63 -1.69
N LYS A 53 -23.85 -5.98 -2.85
CA LYS A 53 -22.69 -5.63 -3.68
C LYS A 53 -21.74 -4.65 -2.96
N ILE A 54 -22.28 -3.66 -2.26
CA ILE A 54 -21.46 -2.66 -1.54
C ILE A 54 -20.90 -3.28 -0.26
N LEU A 55 -21.67 -4.12 0.43
CA LEU A 55 -21.19 -4.86 1.59
C LEU A 55 -20.01 -5.76 1.23
N ASP A 56 -20.13 -6.56 0.16
CA ASP A 56 -19.05 -7.43 -0.30
C ASP A 56 -17.82 -6.64 -0.76
N ALA A 57 -18.02 -5.55 -1.51
CA ALA A 57 -16.93 -4.68 -1.93
C ALA A 57 -16.23 -3.99 -0.74
N THR A 58 -16.97 -3.61 0.29
CA THR A 58 -16.41 -3.01 1.51
C THR A 58 -15.55 -4.01 2.28
N VAL A 59 -16.04 -5.25 2.44
CA VAL A 59 -15.33 -6.30 3.16
C VAL A 59 -14.15 -6.84 2.37
N SER A 60 -14.24 -6.90 1.05
CA SER A 60 -13.21 -7.48 0.19
C SER A 60 -12.16 -6.47 -0.29
N GLU A 61 -12.53 -5.20 -0.49
CA GLU A 61 -11.66 -4.18 -1.07
C GLU A 61 -11.24 -3.10 -0.07
N ASN A 62 -12.16 -2.55 0.73
CA ASN A 62 -11.82 -1.43 1.62
C ASN A 62 -11.03 -1.89 2.85
N LEU A 63 -11.62 -2.80 3.63
CA LEU A 63 -11.06 -3.21 4.92
C LEU A 63 -9.70 -3.91 4.78
N PRO A 64 -9.50 -4.90 3.88
CA PRO A 64 -8.25 -5.67 3.84
C PRO A 64 -7.10 -4.87 3.22
N VAL A 65 -7.36 -4.06 2.20
CA VAL A 65 -6.34 -3.25 1.53
C VAL A 65 -5.76 -2.21 2.50
N LEU A 66 -6.63 -1.45 3.17
CA LEU A 66 -6.18 -0.42 4.11
C LEU A 66 -5.62 -1.01 5.40
N ALA A 67 -6.09 -2.18 5.84
CA ALA A 67 -5.47 -2.90 6.95
C ALA A 67 -4.09 -3.48 6.59
N THR A 68 -3.88 -3.88 5.33
CA THR A 68 -2.55 -4.30 4.83
C THR A 68 -1.55 -3.17 4.95
N ASP A 69 -1.96 -1.95 4.58
CA ASP A 69 -1.17 -0.72 4.69
C ASP A 69 -1.10 -0.15 6.12
N GLU A 70 -1.61 -0.88 7.12
CA GLU A 70 -1.67 -0.48 8.55
C GLU A 70 -2.46 0.81 8.81
N LYS A 71 -3.30 1.21 7.85
CA LYS A 71 -4.13 2.41 7.91
C LYS A 71 -5.51 2.14 8.48
N TYR A 72 -5.56 1.62 9.70
CA TYR A 72 -6.82 1.17 10.32
C TYR A 72 -7.88 2.27 10.45
N ASN A 73 -7.47 3.50 10.77
CA ASN A 73 -8.39 4.64 10.85
C ASN A 73 -9.00 4.98 9.48
N GLU A 74 -8.19 4.90 8.41
CA GLU A 74 -8.64 5.12 7.04
C GLU A 74 -9.55 3.97 6.57
N ALA A 75 -9.26 2.73 6.98
CA ALA A 75 -10.08 1.56 6.70
C ALA A 75 -11.51 1.72 7.23
N ILE A 76 -11.66 2.13 8.49
CA ILE A 76 -12.97 2.37 9.10
C ILE A 76 -13.65 3.60 8.48
N TYR A 77 -12.91 4.70 8.30
CA TYR A 77 -13.48 5.93 7.74
C TYR A 77 -13.98 5.77 6.31
N SER A 78 -13.18 5.15 5.43
CA SER A 78 -13.55 4.90 4.03
C SER A 78 -14.74 3.94 3.93
N THR A 79 -14.77 2.90 4.77
CA THR A 79 -15.89 1.97 4.91
C THR A 79 -17.15 2.73 5.32
N ALA A 80 -17.09 3.53 6.39
CA ALA A 80 -18.24 4.31 6.84
C ALA A 80 -18.75 5.25 5.73
N LYS A 81 -17.86 5.94 5.02
CA LYS A 81 -18.22 6.82 3.91
C LYS A 81 -18.92 6.07 2.77
N ARG A 82 -18.45 4.86 2.45
CA ARG A 82 -19.03 3.98 1.41
C ARG A 82 -20.41 3.47 1.82
N LEU A 83 -20.57 3.06 3.08
CA LEU A 83 -21.85 2.61 3.64
C LEU A 83 -22.89 3.75 3.69
N VAL A 84 -22.49 4.95 4.13
CA VAL A 84 -23.36 6.14 4.14
C VAL A 84 -23.81 6.50 2.72
N ALA A 85 -22.89 6.51 1.75
CA ALA A 85 -23.24 6.79 0.37
C ALA A 85 -24.25 5.77 -0.19
N ALA A 86 -24.12 4.49 0.17
CA ALA A 86 -25.06 3.45 -0.24
C ALA A 86 -26.46 3.64 0.39
N ILE A 87 -26.52 3.96 1.68
CA ILE A 87 -27.79 4.25 2.38
C ILE A 87 -28.48 5.49 1.79
N ASP A 88 -27.71 6.52 1.44
CA ASP A 88 -28.20 7.76 0.83
C ASP A 88 -28.55 7.62 -0.66
N GLY A 89 -28.33 6.43 -1.26
CA GLY A 89 -28.58 6.18 -2.69
C GLY A 89 -27.65 6.97 -3.62
N LEU A 90 -26.51 7.44 -3.09
CA LEU A 90 -25.48 8.15 -3.84
C LEU A 90 -24.61 7.17 -4.63
N PRO A 91 -23.92 7.63 -5.69
CA PRO A 91 -22.97 6.79 -6.41
C PRO A 91 -21.86 6.30 -5.48
N ASP A 92 -21.50 5.02 -5.63
CA ASP A 92 -20.46 4.38 -4.83
C ASP A 92 -19.12 5.14 -4.98
N PRO A 93 -18.53 5.65 -3.88
CA PRO A 93 -17.23 6.32 -3.92
C PRO A 93 -16.07 5.40 -4.31
N GLY A 94 -16.30 4.07 -4.33
CA GLY A 94 -15.32 3.07 -4.74
C GLY A 94 -14.34 2.69 -3.64
N GLY A 95 -13.57 1.64 -3.91
CA GLY A 95 -12.53 1.15 -3.01
C GLY A 95 -11.26 2.02 -3.01
N PRO A 96 -10.42 1.88 -1.97
CA PRO A 96 -9.13 2.56 -1.89
C PRO A 96 -8.26 2.17 -3.10
N SER A 97 -7.49 3.12 -3.62
CA SER A 97 -6.55 2.84 -4.71
C SER A 97 -5.49 1.87 -4.21
N VAL A 98 -5.49 0.64 -4.73
CA VAL A 98 -4.39 -0.29 -4.53
C VAL A 98 -3.17 0.37 -5.16
N LYS A 99 -2.22 0.81 -4.32
CA LYS A 99 -0.90 1.10 -4.83
C LYS A 99 -0.32 -0.24 -5.22
N ASP A 100 -0.29 -0.52 -6.51
CA ASP A 100 0.68 -1.45 -7.06
C ASP A 100 2.05 -0.84 -6.74
N ASP A 101 2.53 -1.07 -5.51
CA ASP A 101 3.94 -1.00 -5.22
C ASP A 101 4.55 -2.16 -6.00
N LYS A 102 4.69 -1.94 -7.31
CA LYS A 102 5.70 -2.62 -8.12
C LYS A 102 6.93 -2.51 -7.26
N ARG A 103 7.38 -3.67 -6.80
CA ARG A 103 8.63 -3.85 -6.11
C ARG A 103 9.73 -3.40 -7.07
N GLU A 104 9.91 -2.09 -7.21
CA GLU A 104 10.96 -1.50 -8.01
C GLU A 104 12.22 -1.97 -7.33
N SER A 105 12.86 -2.94 -7.98
CA SER A 105 14.06 -3.53 -7.45
C SER A 105 15.06 -2.37 -7.31
N ASN A 106 15.68 -2.23 -6.13
CA ASN A 106 16.77 -1.26 -5.91
C ASN A 106 18.03 -1.53 -6.79
N TYR A 107 17.93 -2.43 -7.78
CA TYR A 107 18.96 -2.69 -8.75
C TYR A 107 18.82 -1.69 -9.90
N LYS A 108 19.86 -0.86 -10.07
CA LYS A 108 20.04 -0.02 -11.26
C LYS A 108 19.82 -0.86 -12.51
N THR A 109 19.00 -0.38 -13.44
CA THR A 109 18.82 -0.99 -14.76
C THR A 109 20.18 -1.15 -15.45
N LYS A 110 20.32 -2.16 -16.31
CA LYS A 110 21.58 -2.46 -17.03
C LYS A 110 22.15 -1.20 -17.72
N GLN A 111 21.27 -0.37 -18.29
CA GLN A 111 21.62 0.93 -18.89
C GLN A 111 22.29 1.91 -17.92
N GLU A 112 21.73 2.14 -16.72
CA GLU A 112 22.36 3.06 -15.75
C GLU A 112 23.72 2.56 -15.23
N THR A 113 23.98 1.25 -15.30
CA THR A 113 25.25 0.65 -14.89
C THR A 113 26.31 0.78 -15.97
N GLU A 114 25.94 0.72 -17.24
CA GLU A 114 26.85 0.93 -18.38
C GLU A 114 27.29 2.41 -18.48
N ASP A 115 26.35 3.35 -18.34
CA ASP A 115 26.66 4.80 -18.41
C ASP A 115 27.66 5.23 -17.34
N LYS A 116 27.57 4.66 -16.13
CA LYS A 116 28.48 4.98 -15.02
C LYS A 116 29.87 4.37 -15.23
N ARG A 117 29.99 3.21 -15.88
CA ARG A 117 31.29 2.57 -16.16
C ARG A 117 32.15 3.41 -17.10
N GLY A 118 31.54 4.00 -18.13
CA GLY A 118 32.25 4.87 -19.08
C GLY A 118 32.95 6.05 -18.41
N GLN A 119 32.28 6.69 -17.45
CA GLN A 119 32.84 7.84 -16.73
C GLN A 119 34.01 7.44 -15.80
N PHE A 120 33.91 6.32 -15.10
CA PHE A 120 35.00 5.83 -14.25
C PHE A 120 36.23 5.41 -15.07
N SER A 121 36.05 4.73 -16.21
CA SER A 121 37.15 4.34 -17.08
C SER A 121 37.91 5.55 -17.64
N LEU A 122 37.21 6.64 -17.98
CA LEU A 122 37.82 7.85 -18.52
C LEU A 122 38.66 8.58 -17.46
N VAL A 123 38.11 8.74 -16.24
CA VAL A 123 38.83 9.37 -15.12
C VAL A 123 40.05 8.56 -14.71
N VAL A 124 39.91 7.24 -14.54
CA VAL A 124 41.02 6.36 -14.16
C VAL A 124 42.10 6.32 -15.24
N GLY A 125 41.71 6.25 -16.52
CA GLY A 125 42.65 6.29 -17.64
C GLY A 125 43.45 7.59 -17.68
N GLY A 126 42.79 8.74 -17.52
CA GLY A 126 43.48 10.03 -17.47
C GLY A 126 44.49 10.11 -16.32
N LEU A 127 44.12 9.64 -15.13
CA LEU A 127 44.98 9.68 -13.96
C LEU A 127 46.22 8.77 -14.11
N LEU A 128 46.07 7.60 -14.73
CA LEU A 128 47.18 6.70 -15.04
C LEU A 128 48.16 7.30 -16.06
N VAL A 129 47.68 7.97 -17.11
CA VAL A 129 48.56 8.62 -18.10
C VAL A 129 49.38 9.72 -17.44
N VAL A 130 48.76 10.58 -16.63
CA VAL A 130 49.47 11.64 -15.91
C VAL A 130 50.51 11.04 -14.95
N ALA A 131 50.16 9.99 -14.24
CA ALA A 131 51.05 9.30 -13.30
C ALA A 131 52.31 8.73 -13.95
N PHE A 132 52.27 8.35 -15.23
CA PHE A 132 53.45 7.86 -15.97
C PHE A 132 54.19 8.97 -16.73
N VAL A 133 53.46 9.89 -17.35
CA VAL A 133 54.06 10.92 -18.21
C VAL A 133 54.79 11.98 -17.40
N VAL A 134 54.25 12.40 -16.25
CA VAL A 134 54.89 13.44 -15.42
C VAL A 134 56.26 13.01 -14.88
N PRO A 135 56.43 11.82 -14.27
CA PRO A 135 57.74 11.35 -13.83
C PRO A 135 58.75 11.20 -14.97
N MET A 136 58.30 10.75 -16.15
CA MET A 136 59.16 10.60 -17.32
C MET A 136 59.61 11.96 -17.88
N LEU A 137 58.71 12.95 -17.94
CA LEU A 137 59.07 14.32 -18.33
C LEU A 137 60.06 14.95 -17.35
N GLN A 138 59.87 14.73 -16.04
CA GLN A 138 60.82 15.18 -15.01
C GLN A 138 62.18 14.49 -15.18
N TYR A 139 62.22 13.18 -15.42
CA TYR A 139 63.44 12.43 -15.66
C TYR A 139 64.19 12.95 -16.89
N PHE A 140 63.52 13.10 -18.05
CA PHE A 140 64.17 13.59 -19.26
C PHE A 140 64.63 15.04 -19.15
N ALA A 141 63.86 15.91 -18.47
CA ALA A 141 64.29 17.30 -18.24
C ALA A 141 65.49 17.39 -17.28
N TYR A 142 65.60 16.49 -16.31
CA TYR A 142 66.76 16.37 -15.43
C TYR A 142 67.99 15.88 -16.22
N VAL A 143 67.85 14.79 -16.98
CA VAL A 143 68.94 14.17 -17.74
C VAL A 143 69.42 15.06 -18.89
N ALA A 144 68.52 15.79 -19.58
CA ALA A 144 68.91 16.71 -20.67
C ALA A 144 69.56 18.02 -20.19
N LYS A 145 69.58 18.26 -18.88
CA LYS A 145 70.24 19.43 -18.25
C LYS A 145 71.66 19.11 -17.78
N GLU A 146 72.06 17.84 -17.81
CA GLU A 146 73.47 17.39 -17.78
C GLU A 146 74.04 17.33 -19.19
#